data_AF-A0A1Q7I9T1-F1
#
_entry.id   AF-A0A1Q7I9T1-F1
#
_cell.length_a   1.000
_cell.length_b   1.000
_cell.length_c   1.000
_cell.angle_alpha   90.00
_cell.angle_beta   90.00
_cell.angle_gamma   90.00
#
_symmetry.space_group_name_H-M   'P 1'
#
loop_
_entity.id
_entity.type
_entity.pdbx_description
1 polymer ?
#
loop_
_entity_poly.entity_id
_entity_poly.type
_entity_poly.pdbx_seq_one_letter_code
_entity_poly.pdbx_strand_id
1 'polypeptide(L)' 'MFPLDRLRELEAANVIGGLADDAVSFVTSYSASRDIERAAKIVVELRRMAVDAVLLVPV' A
#
# COMPACT_ATOMS: atom_id res chain seq x y z
N MET A 1 -12.98 5.02 -7.56
CA MET A 1 -12.44 3.95 -6.69
C MET A 1 -11.70 4.61 -5.53
N PHE A 2 -11.76 4.02 -4.33
CA PHE A 2 -11.10 4.55 -3.12
C PHE A 2 -9.57 4.70 -3.30
N PRO A 3 -8.91 5.71 -2.70
CA PRO A 3 -8.76 7.06 -3.25
C PRO A 3 -7.77 7.13 -4.45
N LEU A 4 -7.69 6.07 -5.27
CA LEU A 4 -6.72 5.99 -6.37
C LEU A 4 -6.87 7.14 -7.37
N ASP A 5 -8.10 7.57 -7.63
CA ASP A 5 -8.37 8.70 -8.53
C ASP A 5 -7.75 9.99 -7.97
N ARG A 6 -7.86 10.23 -6.67
CA ARG A 6 -7.25 11.38 -6.02
C ARG A 6 -5.72 11.30 -6.01
N LEU A 7 -5.16 10.10 -5.83
CA LEU A 7 -3.71 9.89 -5.88
C LEU A 7 -3.16 10.15 -7.29
N ARG A 8 -3.88 9.72 -8.33
CA ARG A 8 -3.54 10.02 -9.74
C ARG A 8 -3.60 11.51 -10.05
N GLU A 9 -4.57 12.23 -9.50
CA GLU A 9 -4.63 13.69 -9.62
C GLU A 9 -3.40 14.36 -8.97
N LEU A 10 -2.94 13.86 -7.82
CA LEU A 10 -1.75 14.39 -7.14
C LEU A 10 -0.46 14.08 -7.92
N GLU A 11 -0.36 12.89 -8.51
CA GLU A 11 0.74 12.52 -9.42
C GLU A 11 0.74 13.41 -10.67
N ALA A 12 -0.42 13.58 -11.32
CA ALA A 12 -0.57 14.44 -12.50
C ALA A 12 -0.28 15.92 -12.19
N ALA A 13 -0.56 16.37 -10.96
CA ALA A 13 -0.22 17.70 -10.47
C ALA A 13 1.25 17.82 -10.00
N ASN A 14 2.05 16.76 -10.10
CA ASN A 14 3.44 16.67 -9.60
C ASN A 14 3.60 16.95 -8.10
N VAL A 15 2.55 16.70 -7.31
CA VAL A 15 2.59 16.82 -5.83
C VAL A 15 3.30 15.62 -5.20
N ILE A 16 3.19 14.46 -5.84
CA ILE A 16 3.93 13.24 -5.48
C ILE A 16 4.76 12.79 -6.69
N GLY A 17 5.87 12.09 -6.42
CA GLY A 17 6.79 11.66 -7.49
C GLY A 17 6.24 10.57 -8.39
N GLY A 18 5.36 9.71 -7.87
CA GLY A 18 4.69 8.67 -8.64
C GLY A 18 3.90 7.71 -7.77
N LEU A 19 3.11 6.87 -8.42
CA LEU A 19 2.42 5.73 -7.80
C LEU A 19 3.15 4.43 -8.11
N ALA A 20 3.10 3.49 -7.17
CA ALA A 20 3.54 2.13 -7.44
C ALA A 20 2.59 1.46 -8.46
N ASP A 21 3.15 0.64 -9.34
CA ASP A 21 2.38 -0.13 -10.33
C ASP A 21 1.43 -1.15 -9.66
N ASP A 22 1.85 -1.69 -8.52
CA ASP A 22 1.15 -2.72 -7.77
C ASP A 22 0.61 -2.20 -6.43
N ALA A 23 -0.52 -2.74 -6.00
CA ALA A 23 -1.09 -2.55 -4.67
C ALA A 23 -1.13 -3.86 -3.89
N VAL A 24 -0.85 -3.79 -2.58
CA VAL A 24 -0.95 -4.94 -1.68
C VAL A 24 -2.35 -4.93 -1.03
N SER A 25 -3.09 -6.02 -1.20
CA SER A 25 -4.40 -6.23 -0.53
C SER A 25 -4.40 -7.55 0.24
N PHE A 26 -5.14 -7.58 1.35
CA PHE A 26 -5.31 -8.78 2.16
C PHE A 26 -6.66 -8.75 2.89
N VAL A 27 -7.29 -9.91 2.99
CA VAL A 27 -8.48 -10.13 3.82
C VAL A 27 -8.08 -11.08 4.94
N THR A 28 -8.41 -10.74 6.18
CA THR A 28 -8.03 -11.55 7.34
C THR A 28 -9.05 -11.45 8.46
N SER A 29 -9.19 -12.55 9.21
CA SER A 29 -9.66 -12.50 10.60
C SER A 29 -8.48 -12.15 11.51
N TYR A 30 -8.71 -11.40 12.59
CA TYR A 30 -7.65 -11.06 13.55
C TYR A 30 -6.96 -12.30 14.14
N SER A 31 -5.64 -12.29 14.15
CA SER A 31 -4.82 -13.33 14.79
C SER A 31 -3.41 -12.79 15.02
N ALA A 32 -3.07 -12.47 16.27
CA ALA A 32 -1.81 -11.83 16.63
C ALA A 32 -0.56 -12.48 16.01
N SER A 33 -0.45 -13.82 16.06
CA SER A 33 0.69 -14.55 15.49
C SER A 33 0.74 -14.46 13.96
N ARG A 34 -0.40 -14.68 13.29
CA ARG A 34 -0.49 -14.65 11.81
C ARG A 34 -0.34 -13.24 11.25
N ASP A 35 -0.79 -12.23 11.99
CA ASP A 35 -0.70 -10.84 11.58
C ASP A 35 0.76 -10.33 11.64
N ILE A 36 1.56 -10.77 12.62
CA ILE A 36 3.00 -10.47 12.68
C ILE A 36 3.75 -11.08 11.49
N GLU A 37 3.49 -12.36 11.18
CA GLU A 37 4.12 -13.04 10.05
C GLU A 37 3.73 -12.38 8.71
N ARG A 38 2.46 -12.00 8.55
CA ARG A 38 1.98 -11.30 7.36
C ARG A 38 2.59 -9.92 7.23
N ALA A 39 2.69 -9.17 8.32
CA ALA A 39 3.30 -7.84 8.31
C ALA A 39 4.75 -7.91 7.78
N ALA A 40 5.52 -8.91 8.18
CA ALA A 40 6.88 -9.11 7.65
C ALA A 40 6.89 -9.31 6.13
N LYS A 41 5.96 -10.14 5.59
CA LYS A 41 5.83 -10.37 4.15
C LYS A 41 5.43 -9.11 3.40
N ILE A 42 4.48 -8.34 3.93
CA ILE A 42 4.05 -7.05 3.33
C ILE A 42 5.22 -6.07 3.28
N VAL A 43 6.01 -5.95 4.36
CA VAL A 43 7.17 -5.05 4.41
C VAL A 43 8.22 -5.44 3.37
N VAL A 44 8.46 -6.73 3.13
CA VAL A 44 9.38 -7.20 2.08
C VAL A 44 8.92 -6.75 0.69
N GLU A 45 7.64 -6.92 0.38
CA GLU A 45 7.08 -6.51 -0.91
C GLU A 45 7.13 -4.99 -1.10
N LEU A 46 6.75 -4.21 -0.08
CA LEU A 46 6.82 -2.75 -0.13
C LEU A 46 8.25 -2.23 -0.33
N ARG A 47 9.23 -2.86 0.33
CA ARG A 47 10.65 -2.53 0.12
C ARG A 47 11.11 -2.87 -1.29
N ARG A 48 10.64 -3.98 -1.86
CA ARG A 48 10.94 -4.34 -3.26
C ARG A 48 10.37 -3.31 -4.24
N MET A 49 9.20 -2.75 -3.94
CA MET A 49 8.57 -1.69 -4.75
C MET A 49 9.26 -0.33 -4.60
N ALA A 50 10.21 -0.18 -3.66
CA ALA A 50 10.94 1.06 -3.41
C ALA A 50 10.03 2.27 -3.17
N VAL A 51 8.89 2.07 -2.49
CA VAL A 51 7.96 3.15 -2.15
C VAL A 51 8.42 3.94 -0.92
N ASP A 52 8.27 5.26 -0.96
CA ASP A 52 8.59 6.15 0.16
C ASP A 52 7.50 6.17 1.24
N ALA A 53 6.25 5.91 0.86
CA ALA A 53 5.09 5.97 1.74
C ALA A 53 4.01 4.96 1.33
N VAL A 54 3.19 4.59 2.30
CA VAL A 54 2.05 3.66 2.12
C VAL A 54 0.80 4.22 2.77
N LEU A 55 -0.31 4.17 2.04
CA LEU A 55 -1.63 4.50 2.56
C LEU A 55 -2.41 3.21 2.81
N LEU A 56 -2.63 2.87 4.08
CA LEU A 56 -3.48 1.75 4.45
C LEU A 56 -4.95 2.17 4.39
N VAL A 57 -5.73 1.45 3.59
CA VAL A 57 -7.16 1.72 3.41
C VAL A 57 -7.96 0.56 4.00
N PRO A 58 -8.85 0.80 4.99
CA PRO A 58 -9.84 -0.19 5.38
C PRO A 58 -10.89 -0.33 4.27
N VAL A 59 -11.13 -1.56 3.83
CA VAL A 59 -12.21 -1.92 2.88
C VAL A 59 -13.42 -2.48 3.61
#